data_AF-A0A7U4DCP4-F1
#
_entry.id   AF-A0A7U4DCP4-F1
#
_cell.length_a   1.000
_cell.length_b   1.000
_cell.length_c   1.000
_cell.angle_alpha   90.00
_cell.angle_beta   90.00
_cell.angle_gamma   90.00
#
_symmetry.space_group_name_H-M   'P 1'
#
loop_
_entity.id
_entity.type
_entity.pdbx_description
1 polymer ?
#
loop_
_entity_poly.entity_id
_entity_poly.type
_entity_poly.pdbx_seq_one_letter_code
_entity_poly.pdbx_strand_id
1 'polypeptide(L)' 'MGYIVKLTDSGKYLIPDNEGLLTTTDSKEKAVEFGQIDDEESAKLTAHSFSGGMTTGVDFIIEKV' A
#
# COMPACT_ATOMS: atom_id res chain seq x y z
N MET A 1 13.80 6.33 4.63
CA MET A 1 13.31 4.95 4.77
C MET A 1 11.81 5.05 4.62
N GLY A 2 11.21 4.29 3.72
CA GLY A 2 9.78 4.39 3.45
C GLY A 2 9.08 3.04 3.58
N TYR A 3 7.77 3.06 3.43
CA TYR A 3 6.91 1.89 3.57
C TYR A 3 5.98 1.80 2.36
N ILE A 4 5.75 0.59 1.90
CA ILE A 4 4.77 0.29 0.85
C ILE A 4 3.76 -0.74 1.37
N VAL A 5 2.52 -0.64 0.91
CA VAL A 5 1.46 -1.58 1.28
C VAL A 5 1.33 -2.64 0.21
N LYS A 6 1.38 -3.92 0.60
CA LYS A 6 1.14 -5.06 -0.28
C LYS A 6 -0.10 -5.83 0.17
N LEU A 7 -1.05 -6.01 -0.74
CA LEU A 7 -2.23 -6.83 -0.55
C LEU A 7 -1.84 -8.31 -0.55
N THR A 8 -2.29 -9.06 0.46
CA THR A 8 -1.94 -10.48 0.64
C THR A 8 -2.66 -11.38 -0.35
N ASP A 9 -3.91 -11.09 -0.68
CA ASP A 9 -4.73 -11.88 -1.60
C ASP A 9 -4.17 -11.90 -3.03
N SER A 10 -3.78 -10.71 -3.53
CA SER A 10 -3.33 -10.54 -4.92
C SER A 10 -1.82 -10.41 -5.07
N GLY A 11 -1.09 -10.20 -3.97
CA GLY A 11 0.34 -9.88 -3.99
C GLY A 11 0.69 -8.52 -4.61
N LYS A 12 -0.32 -7.70 -4.94
CA LYS A 12 -0.17 -6.37 -5.54
C LYS A 12 0.09 -5.32 -4.48
N TYR A 13 0.63 -4.18 -4.89
CA TYR A 13 0.94 -3.05 -4.04
C TYR A 13 -0.07 -1.91 -4.23
N LEU A 14 -0.38 -1.17 -3.17
CA LEU A 14 -1.15 0.06 -3.28
C LEU A 14 -0.28 1.19 -3.82
N ILE A 15 -0.83 1.93 -4.78
CA ILE A 15 -0.27 3.17 -5.31
C ILE A 15 -1.40 4.19 -5.50
N PRO A 16 -1.11 5.50 -5.45
CA PRO A 16 -2.03 6.50 -5.97
C PRO A 16 -2.16 6.32 -7.50
N ASP A 17 -3.37 6.54 -8.01
CA ASP A 17 -3.66 6.68 -9.42
C ASP A 17 -3.40 8.15 -9.86
N ASN A 18 -3.60 8.44 -11.15
CA ASN A 18 -3.40 9.79 -11.70
C ASN A 18 -4.40 10.84 -11.16
N GLU A 19 -5.53 10.41 -10.61
CA GLU A 19 -6.53 11.27 -9.98
C GLU A 19 -6.34 11.39 -8.45
N GLY A 20 -5.31 10.75 -7.89
CA GLY A 20 -5.03 10.75 -6.45
C GLY A 20 -5.91 9.80 -5.64
N LEU A 21 -6.68 8.94 -6.30
CA LEU A 21 -7.36 7.79 -5.68
C LEU A 21 -6.37 6.65 -5.51
N LEU A 22 -6.70 5.70 -4.63
CA LEU A 22 -5.86 4.51 -4.45
C LEU A 22 -6.20 3.47 -5.51
N THR A 23 -5.16 2.87 -6.09
CA THR A 23 -5.23 1.74 -7.02
C THR A 23 -4.15 0.72 -6.69
N THR A 24 -4.03 -0.34 -7.50
CA THR A 24 -3.05 -1.41 -7.29
C THR A 24 -2.08 -1.57 -8.46
N THR A 25 -0.83 -1.95 -8.16
CA THR A 25 0.18 -2.32 -9.16
C THR A 25 0.86 -3.63 -8.79
N ASP A 26 1.25 -4.40 -9.79
CA ASP A 26 2.04 -5.64 -9.64
C ASP A 26 3.56 -5.37 -9.58
N SER A 27 4.00 -4.14 -9.86
CA SER A 27 5.41 -3.76 -9.82
C SER A 27 5.81 -3.15 -8.49
N LYS A 28 6.74 -3.81 -7.78
CA LYS A 28 7.34 -3.27 -6.55
C LYS A 28 8.10 -1.98 -6.79
N GLU A 29 8.80 -1.86 -7.92
CA GLU A 29 9.54 -0.64 -8.28
C GLU A 29 8.60 0.56 -8.39
N LYS A 30 7.46 0.39 -9.08
CA LYS A 30 6.43 1.43 -9.14
C LYS A 30 5.82 1.73 -7.77
N ALA A 31 5.65 0.72 -6.92
CA ALA A 31 5.16 0.92 -5.56
C ALA A 31 6.12 1.78 -4.74
N VAL A 32 7.43 1.60 -4.90
CA VAL A 32 8.46 2.43 -4.25
C VAL A 32 8.50 3.84 -4.83
N GLU A 33 8.31 4.00 -6.13
CA GLU A 33 8.36 5.32 -6.77
C GLU A 33 7.11 6.17 -6.50
N PHE A 34 5.92 5.56 -6.53
CA PHE A 34 4.65 6.28 -6.47
C PHE A 34 3.84 6.03 -5.19
N GLY A 35 3.98 4.86 -4.56
CA GLY A 35 3.18 4.42 -3.40
C GLY A 35 3.95 4.43 -2.08
N GLN A 36 5.13 5.04 -2.04
CA GLN A 36 5.95 5.12 -0.83
C GLN A 36 5.34 6.09 0.17
N ILE A 37 5.25 5.64 1.41
CA ILE A 37 4.73 6.41 2.54
C ILE A 37 5.86 6.54 3.57
N ASP A 38 6.04 7.73 4.12
CA ASP A 38 7.17 8.05 5.00
C ASP A 38 7.15 7.30 6.33
N ASP A 39 5.97 6.93 6.81
CA ASP A 39 5.80 6.28 8.11
C ASP A 39 4.84 5.07 8.06
N GLU A 40 5.09 4.12 8.96
CA GLU A 40 4.37 2.85 9.00
C GLU A 40 2.90 3.02 9.43
N GLU A 41 2.60 3.97 10.31
CA GLU A 41 1.23 4.21 10.78
C GLU A 41 0.35 4.78 9.68
N SER A 42 0.84 5.76 8.92
CA SER A 42 0.20 6.30 7.73
C SER A 42 0.02 5.22 6.67
N ALA A 43 1.00 4.33 6.49
CA ALA A 43 0.87 3.22 5.54
C ALA A 43 -0.26 2.27 5.94
N LYS A 44 -0.38 1.94 7.24
CA LYS A 44 -1.52 1.16 7.76
C LYS A 44 -2.83 1.91 7.58
N LEU A 45 -2.89 3.20 7.91
CA LEU A 45 -4.09 4.02 7.82
C LEU A 45 -4.61 4.09 6.37
N THR A 46 -3.71 4.27 5.40
CA THR A 46 -4.02 4.24 3.97
C THR A 46 -4.61 2.89 3.57
N ALA A 47 -3.99 1.79 3.99
CA ALA A 47 -4.48 0.44 3.72
C ALA A 47 -5.86 0.18 4.34
N HIS A 48 -6.07 0.59 5.58
CA HIS A 48 -7.35 0.47 6.27
C HIS A 48 -8.47 1.25 5.55
N SER A 49 -8.14 2.45 5.04
CA SER A 49 -9.08 3.33 4.34
C SER A 49 -9.44 2.82 2.94
N PHE A 50 -8.54 2.09 2.26
CA PHE A 50 -8.75 1.63 0.88
C PHE A 50 -9.98 0.73 0.70
N SER A 51 -10.28 -0.14 1.66
CA SER A 51 -11.41 -1.09 1.54
C SER A 51 -12.31 -1.10 2.77
N GLY A 52 -12.29 -0.03 3.58
CA GLY A 52 -13.25 0.17 4.66
C GLY A 52 -13.18 -0.84 5.81
N GLY A 53 -11.98 -1.37 6.11
CA GLY A 53 -11.80 -2.32 7.22
C GLY A 53 -10.80 -3.45 7.01
N MET A 54 -9.80 -3.29 6.14
CA MET A 54 -8.74 -4.31 5.97
C MET A 54 -7.99 -4.55 7.28
N THR A 55 -7.50 -5.76 7.52
CA THR A 55 -6.72 -6.14 8.70
C THR A 55 -5.26 -6.37 8.33
N THR A 56 -4.33 -5.73 9.05
CA THR A 56 -2.88 -5.93 8.85
C THR A 56 -2.50 -7.38 9.13
N GLY A 57 -1.68 -7.96 8.26
CA GLY A 57 -1.25 -9.36 8.32
C GLY A 57 -2.25 -10.36 7.75
N VAL A 58 -3.48 -9.93 7.45
CA VAL A 58 -4.52 -10.78 6.85
C VAL A 58 -4.82 -10.32 5.43
N ASP A 59 -5.17 -9.05 5.24
CA ASP A 59 -5.57 -8.45 3.96
C ASP A 59 -4.41 -7.69 3.29
N PHE A 60 -3.47 -7.18 4.10
CA PHE A 60 -2.29 -6.50 3.61
C PHE A 60 -1.11 -6.66 4.57
N ILE A 61 0.10 -6.48 4.05
CA ILE A 61 1.34 -6.36 4.81
C ILE A 61 2.02 -5.04 4.47
N ILE A 62 2.78 -4.52 5.44
CA ILE A 62 3.64 -3.36 5.22
C ILE A 62 5.05 -3.85 4.94
N GLU A 63 5.62 -3.46 3.80
CA GLU A 63 7.01 -3.72 3.47
C GLU A 63 7.84 -2.45 3.65
N LYS A 64 8.98 -2.57 4.34
CA LYS A 64 9.96 -1.50 4.49
C LYS A 64 10.90 -1.45 3.29
N VAL A 65 11.18 -0.25 2.79
CA VAL A 65 12.03 0.03 1.62
C VAL A 65 13.04 1.14 1.86
#